data_AF-L9WJW5-F1
#
_entry.id   AF-L9WJW5-F1
#
_cell.length_a   1.000
_cell.length_b   1.000
_cell.length_c   1.000
_cell.angle_alpha   90.00
_cell.angle_beta   90.00
_cell.angle_gamma   90.00
#
_symmetry.space_group_name_H-M   'P 1'
#
loop_
_entity.id
_entity.type
_entity.pdbx_description
1 polymer ?
#
loop_
_entity_poly.entity_id
_entity_poly.type
_entity_poly.pdbx_seq_one_letter_code
_entity_poly.pdbx_strand_id
1 'polypeptide(L)'
;MSSKNVTSEVVSVDEQAFEKADEAVVDEDGFEVVDETPEFQATVQMEVQAKVDANHPDGMVDTSEERIYGATLEQEERIRAREAELERISARAEMGMQDGRENRTRDIVAKQSAERRVEFQKRAASVNPWADPDRDDPRAELTQEQLAAVNKQSMRLAEKLDGWSRAAIGRRMGEAVVDGKDLMSAVVGVFEELQTAPGQVVPIGMLEGVNRKEVSIEGTVTQLWEPSSSAISQVGLIEDESGRTKLTSWVASDQPWIEEGERVRIHGAAKNWYNGRVSVALTGWSTVMFPERGRWWE
;
A
#
# COMPACT_ATOMS: atom_id res chain seq x y z
N MET A 1 17.11 40.17 -30.59
CA MET A 1 15.98 41.12 -30.77
C MET A 1 15.66 41.68 -29.40
N SER A 2 16.39 42.70 -28.94
CA SER A 2 16.06 44.14 -29.02
C SER A 2 15.84 44.64 -27.59
N SER A 3 16.80 45.45 -27.14
CA SER A 3 16.85 46.16 -25.88
C SER A 3 15.81 47.27 -25.76
N LYS A 4 15.44 47.64 -24.53
CA LYS A 4 15.36 49.06 -24.14
C LYS A 4 15.39 49.21 -22.61
N ASN A 5 16.47 49.85 -22.14
CA ASN A 5 16.58 50.50 -20.83
C ASN A 5 15.72 51.78 -20.80
N VAL A 6 15.63 52.40 -19.60
CA VAL A 6 15.50 53.85 -19.24
C VAL A 6 14.46 54.00 -18.12
N THR A 7 14.85 54.09 -16.83
CA THR A 7 15.38 55.19 -15.98
C THR A 7 14.32 56.08 -15.33
N SER A 8 14.39 56.12 -13.99
CA SER A 8 14.10 57.20 -13.04
C SER A 8 13.22 58.38 -13.47
N GLU A 9 12.09 58.55 -12.77
CA GLU A 9 11.52 59.87 -12.51
C GLU A 9 11.61 60.19 -11.02
N VAL A 10 12.34 61.27 -10.76
CA VAL A 10 12.42 62.00 -9.49
C VAL A 10 11.13 62.81 -9.39
N VAL A 11 10.32 62.55 -8.37
CA VAL A 11 9.11 63.34 -8.10
C VAL A 11 9.55 64.63 -7.41
N SER A 12 9.42 65.75 -8.11
CA SER A 12 9.59 67.09 -7.59
C SER A 12 8.46 67.41 -6.60
N VAL A 13 8.87 67.93 -5.45
CA VAL A 13 8.01 68.56 -4.45
C VAL A 13 7.50 69.85 -5.05
N ASP A 14 6.21 69.90 -5.37
CA ASP A 14 5.54 71.18 -5.64
C ASP A 14 4.88 71.68 -4.35
N GLU A 15 5.32 72.88 -4.03
CA GLU A 15 4.90 73.80 -2.99
C GLU A 15 3.45 74.28 -3.21
N GLN A 16 2.93 74.99 -2.20
CA GLN A 16 1.80 75.92 -2.22
C GLN A 16 0.43 75.30 -1.91
N ALA A 17 -0.41 75.87 -1.05
CA ALA A 17 -0.40 77.16 -0.39
C ALA A 17 -1.14 77.04 0.96
N PHE A 18 -0.59 77.68 1.99
CA PHE A 18 -1.34 78.04 3.18
C PHE A 18 -2.19 79.26 2.83
N GLU A 19 -3.52 79.12 2.89
CA GLU A 19 -4.41 80.25 3.16
C GLU A 19 -5.09 80.00 4.50
N LYS A 20 -4.58 80.69 5.52
CA LYS A 20 -5.37 81.01 6.71
C LYS A 20 -6.17 82.26 6.38
N ALA A 21 -7.48 82.18 6.51
CA ALA A 21 -8.33 83.34 6.73
C ALA A 21 -9.15 83.04 7.98
N ASP A 22 -8.61 83.39 9.14
CA ASP A 22 -9.36 83.48 10.38
C ASP A 22 -10.27 84.72 10.24
N GLU A 23 -11.58 84.51 10.13
CA GLU A 23 -12.56 85.60 10.23
C GLU A 23 -12.47 86.19 11.65
N ALA A 24 -11.95 87.42 11.75
CA ALA A 24 -11.95 88.18 12.98
C ALA A 24 -13.39 88.43 13.44
N VAL A 25 -13.75 87.85 14.60
CA VAL A 25 -15.06 88.07 15.22
C VAL A 25 -15.06 89.45 15.86
N VAL A 26 -15.92 90.33 15.34
CA VAL A 26 -16.10 91.70 15.82
C VAL A 26 -17.28 91.72 16.79
N ASP A 27 -17.15 92.39 17.94
CA ASP A 27 -18.22 92.49 18.93
C ASP A 27 -19.31 93.51 18.54
N GLU A 28 -20.40 93.57 19.32
CA GLU A 28 -21.62 94.34 19.01
C GLU A 28 -21.40 95.87 18.99
N ASP A 29 -20.21 96.34 19.39
CA ASP A 29 -19.77 97.75 19.34
C ASP A 29 -18.61 98.01 18.36
N GLY A 30 -18.17 97.01 17.58
CA GLY A 30 -17.30 97.20 16.41
C GLY A 30 -15.79 97.23 16.68
N PHE A 31 -15.30 96.58 17.76
CA PHE A 31 -13.86 96.45 18.02
C PHE A 31 -13.35 94.99 17.91
N GLU A 32 -12.11 94.82 17.45
CA GLU A 32 -11.44 93.54 17.21
C GLU A 32 -10.80 93.01 18.51
N VAL A 33 -11.22 91.82 18.96
CA VAL A 33 -10.71 91.20 20.19
C VAL A 33 -9.44 90.40 19.87
N VAL A 34 -8.29 90.82 20.39
CA VAL A 34 -7.01 90.09 20.29
C VAL A 34 -6.82 89.25 21.55
N ASP A 35 -6.97 87.93 21.46
CA ASP A 35 -6.68 87.00 22.56
C ASP A 35 -5.16 86.79 22.71
N GLU A 36 -4.57 87.27 23.82
CA GLU A 36 -3.13 87.16 24.16
C GLU A 36 -2.72 85.79 24.73
N THR A 37 -2.95 84.69 23.99
CA THR A 37 -2.42 83.35 24.36
C THR A 37 -1.36 82.86 23.37
N PRO A 38 -0.08 82.72 23.73
CA PRO A 38 0.93 82.22 22.82
C PRO A 38 0.79 80.70 22.62
N GLU A 39 0.53 80.27 21.40
CA GLU A 39 0.47 78.86 21.00
C GLU A 39 1.89 78.27 20.87
N PHE A 40 2.21 77.25 21.68
CA PHE A 40 3.48 76.53 21.55
C PHE A 40 3.46 75.63 20.31
N GLN A 41 4.35 75.90 19.34
CA GLN A 41 4.54 75.06 18.16
C GLN A 41 5.62 74.00 18.41
N ALA A 42 5.39 72.77 17.93
CA ALA A 42 6.38 71.71 18.00
C ALA A 42 7.65 72.08 17.22
N THR A 43 8.82 71.66 17.71
CA THR A 43 10.06 71.87 16.96
C THR A 43 10.11 70.95 15.74
N VAL A 44 10.70 71.42 14.64
CA VAL A 44 10.83 70.67 13.38
C VAL A 44 11.44 69.28 13.61
N GLN A 45 12.35 69.14 14.57
CA GLN A 45 12.95 67.84 14.92
C GLN A 45 11.93 66.86 15.52
N MET A 46 11.01 67.33 16.35
CA MET A 46 9.94 66.49 16.90
C MET A 46 8.96 66.08 15.79
N GLU A 47 8.68 66.96 14.84
CA GLU A 47 7.79 66.68 13.72
C GLU A 47 8.40 65.64 12.74
N VAL A 48 9.70 65.77 12.46
CA VAL A 48 10.45 64.79 11.67
C VAL A 48 10.50 63.44 12.38
N GLN A 49 10.78 63.42 13.69
CA GLN A 49 10.86 62.16 14.45
C GLN A 49 9.49 61.45 14.50
N ALA A 50 8.42 62.20 14.76
CA ALA A 50 7.06 61.65 14.73
C ALA A 50 6.71 61.05 13.36
N LYS A 51 7.16 61.66 12.27
CA LYS A 51 6.94 61.16 10.91
C LYS A 51 7.75 59.91 10.60
N VAL A 52 8.97 59.80 11.14
CA VAL A 52 9.80 58.59 11.00
C VAL A 52 9.20 57.44 11.81
N ASP A 53 8.78 57.71 13.05
CA ASP A 53 8.23 56.69 13.96
C ASP A 53 6.88 56.15 13.44
N ALA A 54 6.04 57.01 12.84
CA ALA A 54 4.78 56.60 12.22
C ALA A 54 4.94 55.71 10.98
N ASN A 55 6.12 55.71 10.34
CA ASN A 55 6.41 54.91 9.14
C ASN A 55 7.32 53.71 9.43
N HIS A 56 7.68 53.45 10.69
CA HIS A 56 8.53 52.33 11.06
C HIS A 56 7.71 51.03 11.17
N PRO A 57 8.16 49.90 10.58
CA PRO A 57 7.38 48.65 10.55
C PRO A 57 7.06 48.09 11.95
N ASP A 58 7.91 48.33 12.94
CA ASP A 58 7.69 47.90 14.34
C ASP A 58 6.80 48.86 15.16
N GLY A 59 6.46 50.05 14.62
CA GLY A 59 5.57 51.03 15.26
C GLY A 59 4.09 50.83 14.92
N MET A 60 3.79 49.93 13.98
CA MET A 60 2.42 49.60 13.59
C MET A 60 1.79 48.68 14.65
N VAL A 61 0.94 49.26 15.48
CA VAL A 61 0.03 48.50 16.35
C VAL A 61 -0.91 47.70 15.47
N ASP A 62 -0.75 46.38 15.52
CA ASP A 62 -1.69 45.31 15.15
C ASP A 62 -2.80 45.72 14.15
N THR A 63 -2.53 45.60 12.85
CA THR A 63 -3.56 45.79 11.81
C THR A 63 -4.31 44.48 11.58
N SER A 64 -5.02 44.03 12.60
CA SER A 64 -6.18 43.18 12.41
C SER A 64 -7.26 44.01 11.71
N GLU A 65 -7.56 43.64 10.47
CA GLU A 65 -8.75 44.00 9.68
C GLU A 65 -8.63 45.19 8.68
N GLU A 66 -8.85 44.85 7.40
CA GLU A 66 -9.15 45.65 6.21
C GLU A 66 -8.08 46.52 5.51
N ARG A 67 -7.05 47.07 6.17
CA ARG A 67 -6.07 47.95 5.47
C ARG A 67 -4.63 47.79 5.98
N ILE A 68 -3.67 47.70 5.07
CA ILE A 68 -2.23 47.68 5.39
C ILE A 68 -1.75 49.14 5.44
N TYR A 69 -1.54 49.66 6.64
CA TYR A 69 -1.14 51.05 6.83
C TYR A 69 0.16 51.37 6.07
N GLY A 70 0.18 52.48 5.33
CA GLY A 70 1.32 52.90 4.51
C GLY A 70 1.40 52.28 3.11
N ALA A 71 0.53 51.33 2.76
CA ALA A 71 0.43 50.77 1.42
C ALA A 71 -0.59 51.54 0.55
N THR A 72 -0.30 51.69 -0.74
CA THR A 72 -1.32 52.10 -1.72
C THR A 72 -2.31 50.96 -1.95
N LEU A 73 -3.53 51.28 -2.40
CA LEU A 73 -4.57 50.27 -2.69
C LEU A 73 -4.07 49.22 -3.70
N GLU A 74 -3.30 49.62 -4.70
CA GLU A 74 -2.67 48.72 -5.67
C GLU A 74 -1.66 47.75 -5.01
N GLN A 75 -0.90 48.24 -4.02
CA GLN A 75 0.05 47.42 -3.27
C GLN A 75 -0.68 46.41 -2.37
N GLU A 76 -1.78 46.82 -1.72
CA GLU A 76 -2.61 45.94 -0.91
C GLU A 76 -3.22 44.80 -1.73
N GLU A 77 -3.81 45.12 -2.88
CA GLU A 77 -4.38 44.11 -3.78
C GLU A 77 -3.31 43.15 -4.29
N ARG A 78 -2.10 43.65 -4.57
CA ARG A 78 -0.97 42.82 -4.99
C ARG A 78 -0.47 41.89 -3.89
N ILE A 79 -0.44 42.34 -2.63
CA ILE A 79 -0.06 41.52 -1.48
C ILE A 79 -1.12 40.44 -1.26
N ARG A 80 -2.41 40.81 -1.21
CA ARG A 80 -3.51 39.85 -1.05
C ARG A 80 -3.53 38.81 -2.18
N ALA A 81 -3.34 39.24 -3.43
CA ALA A 81 -3.29 38.32 -4.57
C ALA A 81 -2.11 37.35 -4.46
N ARG A 82 -0.96 37.80 -3.96
CA ARG A 82 0.22 36.93 -3.74
C ARG A 82 -0.03 35.95 -2.60
N GLU A 83 -0.61 36.38 -1.48
CA GLU A 83 -0.93 35.52 -0.34
C GLU A 83 -1.95 34.45 -0.73
N ALA A 84 -3.02 34.83 -1.43
CA ALA A 84 -4.00 33.89 -1.97
C ALA A 84 -3.37 32.88 -2.94
N GLU A 85 -2.37 33.29 -3.73
CA GLU A 85 -1.63 32.39 -4.61
C GLU A 85 -0.69 31.46 -3.82
N LEU A 86 -0.01 31.97 -2.79
CA LEU A 86 0.83 31.16 -1.90
C LEU A 86 0.01 30.13 -1.13
N GLU A 87 -1.19 30.48 -0.67
CA GLU A 87 -2.14 29.54 -0.06
C GLU A 87 -2.60 28.47 -1.06
N ARG A 88 -2.88 28.85 -2.32
CA ARG A 88 -3.20 27.86 -3.36
C ARG A 88 -2.03 26.92 -3.64
N ILE A 89 -0.80 27.44 -3.67
CA ILE A 89 0.41 26.64 -3.89
C ILE A 89 0.68 25.72 -2.69
N SER A 90 0.53 26.20 -1.45
CA SER A 90 0.73 25.41 -0.24
C SER A 90 -0.28 24.27 -0.11
N ALA A 91 -1.57 24.55 -0.33
CA ALA A 91 -2.62 23.52 -0.33
C ALA A 91 -2.40 22.46 -1.42
N ARG A 92 -1.94 22.89 -2.61
CA ARG A 92 -1.56 21.96 -3.70
C ARG A 92 -0.30 21.17 -3.37
N ALA A 93 0.65 21.76 -2.65
CA ALA A 93 1.88 21.11 -2.22
C ALA A 93 1.61 20.07 -1.13
N GLU A 94 0.72 20.32 -0.16
CA GLU A 94 0.28 19.32 0.83
C GLU A 94 -0.31 18.07 0.17
N MET A 95 -1.13 18.25 -0.87
CA MET A 95 -1.67 17.14 -1.67
C MET A 95 -0.63 16.45 -2.56
N GLY A 96 0.43 17.16 -2.95
CA GLY A 96 1.50 16.72 -3.85
C GLY A 96 2.72 16.09 -3.20
N MET A 97 2.82 16.10 -1.86
CA MET A 97 3.96 15.51 -1.15
C MET A 97 3.99 13.98 -1.39
N GLN A 98 5.15 13.48 -1.82
CA GLN A 98 5.40 12.05 -2.01
C GLN A 98 5.35 11.28 -0.68
N ASP A 99 5.49 11.99 0.44
CA ASP A 99 5.42 11.44 1.78
C ASP A 99 4.05 10.81 2.03
N GLY A 100 4.06 9.55 2.50
CA GLY A 100 2.86 8.76 2.72
C GLY A 100 2.09 8.37 1.44
N ARG A 101 2.57 8.71 0.24
CA ARG A 101 1.95 8.27 -1.03
C ARG A 101 1.91 6.75 -1.12
N GLU A 102 2.99 6.08 -0.75
CA GLU A 102 3.06 4.62 -0.76
C GLU A 102 2.00 4.02 0.16
N ASN A 103 1.86 4.53 1.39
CA ASN A 103 0.89 4.02 2.34
C ASN A 103 -0.56 4.23 1.85
N ARG A 104 -0.89 5.45 1.40
CA ARG A 104 -2.20 5.75 0.78
C ARG A 104 -2.49 4.83 -0.42
N THR A 105 -1.48 4.58 -1.26
CA THR A 105 -1.63 3.70 -2.42
C THR A 105 -1.87 2.26 -1.98
N ARG A 106 -1.13 1.77 -0.97
CA ARG A 106 -1.34 0.43 -0.39
C ARG A 106 -2.74 0.28 0.17
N ASP A 107 -3.26 1.28 0.89
CA ASP A 107 -4.61 1.26 1.46
C ASP A 107 -5.68 1.20 0.36
N ILE A 108 -5.55 2.03 -0.68
CA ILE A 108 -6.46 2.03 -1.83
C ILE A 108 -6.40 0.68 -2.56
N VAL A 109 -5.20 0.16 -2.83
CA VAL A 109 -5.02 -1.12 -3.52
C VAL A 109 -5.58 -2.27 -2.69
N ALA A 110 -5.40 -2.26 -1.37
CA ALA A 110 -5.95 -3.27 -0.47
C ALA A 110 -7.48 -3.27 -0.50
N LYS A 111 -8.11 -2.09 -0.45
CA LYS A 111 -9.56 -1.94 -0.57
C LYS A 111 -10.08 -2.43 -1.92
N GLN A 112 -9.49 -1.95 -3.02
CA GLN A 112 -9.86 -2.38 -4.37
C GLN A 112 -9.62 -3.88 -4.60
N SER A 113 -8.61 -4.46 -3.96
CA SER A 113 -8.37 -5.91 -4.01
C SER A 113 -9.45 -6.68 -3.23
N ALA A 114 -9.87 -6.19 -2.06
CA ALA A 114 -10.98 -6.78 -1.32
C ALA A 114 -12.30 -6.75 -2.12
N GLU A 115 -12.64 -5.62 -2.72
CA GLU A 115 -13.83 -5.46 -3.56
C GLU A 115 -13.81 -6.43 -4.76
N ARG A 116 -12.67 -6.52 -5.48
CA ARG A 116 -12.50 -7.46 -6.59
C ARG A 116 -12.61 -8.93 -6.15
N ARG A 117 -12.11 -9.27 -4.95
CA ARG A 117 -12.25 -10.64 -4.40
C ARG A 117 -13.71 -10.97 -4.12
N VAL A 118 -14.46 -10.07 -3.51
CA VAL A 118 -15.90 -10.24 -3.27
C VAL A 118 -16.65 -10.42 -4.59
N GLU A 119 -16.38 -9.59 -5.59
CA GLU A 119 -17.00 -9.71 -6.91
C GLU A 119 -16.67 -11.05 -7.59
N PHE A 120 -15.41 -11.47 -7.53
CA PHE A 120 -14.99 -12.79 -8.03
C PHE A 120 -15.70 -13.93 -7.29
N GLN A 121 -15.80 -13.85 -5.97
CA GLN A 121 -16.47 -14.83 -5.12
C GLN A 121 -17.97 -14.94 -5.45
N LYS A 122 -18.65 -13.80 -5.66
CA LYS A 122 -20.05 -13.78 -6.12
C LYS A 122 -20.22 -14.44 -7.49
N ARG A 123 -19.28 -14.24 -8.42
CA ARG A 123 -19.29 -14.95 -9.70
C ARG A 123 -19.02 -16.45 -9.53
N ALA A 124 -18.07 -16.82 -8.67
CA ALA A 124 -17.74 -18.21 -8.37
C ALA A 124 -18.89 -18.96 -7.67
N ALA A 125 -19.76 -18.24 -6.95
CA ALA A 125 -20.94 -18.79 -6.29
C ALA A 125 -21.89 -19.54 -7.26
N SER A 126 -21.88 -19.16 -8.54
CA SER A 126 -22.64 -19.88 -9.59
C SER A 126 -22.19 -21.33 -9.81
N VAL A 127 -20.91 -21.63 -9.53
CA VAL A 127 -20.31 -22.96 -9.67
C VAL A 127 -20.18 -23.65 -8.31
N ASN A 128 -19.75 -22.90 -7.29
CA ASN A 128 -19.62 -23.37 -5.91
C ASN A 128 -20.40 -22.44 -4.98
N PRO A 129 -21.61 -22.81 -4.53
CA PRO A 129 -22.43 -22.00 -3.64
C PRO A 129 -21.74 -21.58 -2.33
N TRP A 130 -20.75 -22.35 -1.86
CA TRP A 130 -19.98 -22.05 -0.64
C TRP A 130 -18.93 -20.94 -0.83
N ALA A 131 -18.69 -20.52 -2.07
CA ALA A 131 -17.84 -19.38 -2.39
C ALA A 131 -18.55 -18.02 -2.23
N ASP A 132 -19.88 -18.00 -2.06
CA ASP A 132 -20.65 -16.77 -1.88
C ASP A 132 -20.22 -16.05 -0.59
N PRO A 133 -19.79 -14.78 -0.66
CA PRO A 133 -19.39 -14.02 0.53
C PRO A 133 -20.57 -13.68 1.45
N ASP A 134 -21.79 -13.69 0.94
CA ASP A 134 -23.00 -13.35 1.70
C ASP A 134 -23.64 -14.59 2.38
N ARG A 135 -23.12 -15.80 2.10
CA ARG A 135 -23.59 -17.05 2.70
C ARG A 135 -22.89 -17.32 4.04
N ASP A 136 -23.68 -17.76 5.02
CA ASP A 136 -23.17 -18.15 6.33
C ASP A 136 -22.22 -19.36 6.27
N ASP A 137 -21.47 -19.58 7.36
CA ASP A 137 -20.59 -20.73 7.48
C ASP A 137 -21.39 -22.05 7.37
N PRO A 138 -20.97 -23.02 6.54
CA PRO A 138 -21.65 -24.31 6.37
C PRO A 138 -21.92 -25.03 7.69
N ARG A 139 -21.07 -24.82 8.70
CA ARG A 139 -21.22 -25.44 10.01
C ARG A 139 -22.45 -24.95 10.78
N ALA A 140 -23.03 -23.81 10.41
CA ALA A 140 -24.27 -23.30 11.01
C ALA A 140 -25.51 -24.12 10.59
N GLU A 141 -25.44 -24.82 9.44
CA GLU A 141 -26.54 -25.65 8.93
C GLU A 141 -26.52 -27.09 9.51
N LEU A 142 -25.46 -27.46 10.24
CA LEU A 142 -25.31 -28.80 10.81
C LEU A 142 -26.07 -28.98 12.12
N THR A 143 -26.55 -30.21 12.38
CA THR A 143 -27.04 -30.56 13.71
C THR A 143 -25.91 -30.51 14.75
N GLN A 144 -26.27 -30.38 16.02
CA GLN A 144 -25.28 -30.34 17.10
C GLN A 144 -24.37 -31.60 17.14
N GLU A 145 -24.94 -32.77 16.83
CA GLU A 145 -24.19 -34.02 16.74
C GLU A 145 -23.23 -34.04 15.55
N GLN A 146 -23.69 -33.62 14.37
CA GLN A 146 -22.85 -33.49 13.18
C GLN A 146 -21.72 -32.49 13.41
N LEU A 147 -22.03 -31.33 13.99
CA LEU A 147 -21.05 -30.30 14.30
C LEU A 147 -19.99 -30.78 15.30
N ALA A 148 -20.40 -31.54 16.33
CA ALA A 148 -19.48 -32.15 17.27
C ALA A 148 -18.55 -33.16 16.58
N ALA A 149 -19.11 -34.00 15.70
CA ALA A 149 -18.35 -34.98 14.94
C ALA A 149 -17.36 -34.34 13.96
N VAL A 150 -17.80 -33.34 13.19
CA VAL A 150 -16.94 -32.53 12.32
C VAL A 150 -15.81 -31.90 13.12
N ASN A 151 -16.10 -31.25 14.24
CA ASN A 151 -15.07 -30.64 15.10
C ASN A 151 -14.03 -31.65 15.58
N LYS A 152 -14.46 -32.84 16.00
CA LYS A 152 -13.57 -33.92 16.43
C LYS A 152 -12.64 -34.37 15.31
N GLN A 153 -13.18 -34.58 14.10
CA GLN A 153 -12.36 -34.99 12.95
C GLN A 153 -11.46 -33.85 12.47
N SER A 154 -11.89 -32.59 12.54
CA SER A 154 -11.06 -31.44 12.15
C SER A 154 -9.80 -31.34 12.99
N MET A 155 -9.92 -31.61 14.31
CA MET A 155 -8.76 -31.65 15.19
C MET A 155 -7.78 -32.75 14.77
N ARG A 156 -8.29 -33.97 14.54
CA ARG A 156 -7.47 -35.10 14.11
C ARG A 156 -6.78 -34.87 12.76
N LEU A 157 -7.46 -34.22 11.82
CA LEU A 157 -6.88 -33.91 10.51
C LEU A 157 -5.86 -32.76 10.58
N ALA A 158 -6.08 -31.76 11.43
CA ALA A 158 -5.14 -30.67 11.63
C ALA A 158 -3.78 -31.14 12.19
N GLU A 159 -3.75 -32.23 12.96
CA GLU A 159 -2.51 -32.87 13.41
C GLU A 159 -1.72 -33.55 12.28
N LYS A 160 -2.37 -33.88 11.17
CA LYS A 160 -1.76 -34.60 10.03
C LYS A 160 -1.48 -33.71 8.82
N LEU A 161 -2.25 -32.64 8.66
CA LEU A 161 -2.21 -31.74 7.51
C LEU A 161 -1.53 -30.44 7.91
N ASP A 162 -0.20 -30.40 7.79
CA ASP A 162 0.59 -29.22 8.12
C ASP A 162 0.14 -27.99 7.29
N GLY A 163 0.11 -26.83 7.94
CA GLY A 163 -0.30 -25.57 7.30
C GLY A 163 -1.81 -25.36 7.18
N TRP A 164 -2.65 -26.33 7.58
CA TRP A 164 -4.10 -26.17 7.61
C TRP A 164 -4.63 -25.92 9.01
N SER A 165 -5.46 -24.90 9.19
CA SER A 165 -6.11 -24.65 10.47
C SER A 165 -7.30 -25.59 10.67
N ARG A 166 -7.56 -25.97 11.94
CA ARG A 166 -8.77 -26.72 12.32
C ARG A 166 -10.05 -26.06 11.77
N ALA A 167 -10.12 -24.73 11.79
CA ALA A 167 -11.28 -23.99 11.30
C ALA A 167 -11.46 -24.14 9.78
N ALA A 168 -10.37 -24.09 9.00
CA ALA A 168 -10.42 -24.30 7.55
C ALA A 168 -10.86 -25.73 7.21
N ILE A 169 -10.31 -26.73 7.90
CA ILE A 169 -10.70 -28.15 7.71
C ILE A 169 -12.16 -28.34 8.11
N GLY A 170 -12.59 -27.77 9.24
CA GLY A 170 -13.97 -27.85 9.72
C GLY A 170 -14.97 -27.21 8.78
N ARG A 171 -14.63 -26.07 8.17
CA ARG A 171 -15.45 -25.46 7.12
C ARG A 171 -15.61 -26.41 5.94
N ARG A 172 -14.52 -26.93 5.37
CA ARG A 172 -14.56 -27.85 4.22
C ARG A 172 -15.34 -29.15 4.50
N MET A 173 -15.18 -29.72 5.69
CA MET A 173 -15.98 -30.87 6.10
C MET A 173 -17.45 -30.52 6.30
N GLY A 174 -17.74 -29.32 6.80
CA GLY A 174 -19.10 -28.80 6.88
C GLY A 174 -19.74 -28.71 5.50
N GLU A 175 -19.05 -28.11 4.52
CA GLU A 175 -19.52 -28.02 3.11
C GLU A 175 -19.88 -29.42 2.59
N ALA A 176 -18.96 -30.38 2.73
CA ALA A 176 -19.16 -31.76 2.29
C ALA A 176 -20.38 -32.45 2.94
N VAL A 177 -20.61 -32.26 4.24
CA VAL A 177 -21.73 -32.87 4.96
C VAL A 177 -23.06 -32.21 4.60
N VAL A 178 -23.09 -30.88 4.46
CA VAL A 178 -24.30 -30.15 4.02
C VAL A 178 -24.66 -30.52 2.58
N ASP A 179 -23.66 -30.72 1.71
CA ASP A 179 -23.86 -31.21 0.34
C ASP A 179 -24.32 -32.69 0.28
N GLY A 180 -24.54 -33.32 1.44
CA GLY A 180 -25.17 -34.64 1.57
C GLY A 180 -24.20 -35.82 1.66
N LYS A 181 -22.88 -35.59 1.79
CA LYS A 181 -21.93 -36.68 2.04
C LYS A 181 -22.04 -37.17 3.47
N ASP A 182 -21.90 -38.48 3.65
CA ASP A 182 -21.73 -39.03 4.99
C ASP A 182 -20.39 -38.56 5.60
N LEU A 183 -20.30 -38.61 6.93
CA LEU A 183 -19.15 -38.10 7.67
C LEU A 183 -17.83 -38.77 7.25
N MET A 184 -17.82 -40.07 6.97
CA MET A 184 -16.59 -40.78 6.61
C MET A 184 -16.13 -40.40 5.21
N SER A 185 -17.06 -40.33 4.24
CA SER A 185 -16.76 -39.84 2.90
C SER A 185 -16.30 -38.38 2.91
N ALA A 186 -16.89 -37.54 3.76
CA ALA A 186 -16.47 -36.16 3.95
C ALA A 186 -15.03 -36.08 4.50
N VAL A 187 -14.69 -36.87 5.52
CA VAL A 187 -13.36 -36.90 6.12
C VAL A 187 -12.30 -37.34 5.12
N VAL A 188 -12.53 -38.44 4.40
CA VAL A 188 -11.57 -38.97 3.41
C VAL A 188 -11.40 -37.98 2.26
N GLY A 189 -12.50 -37.50 1.69
CA GLY A 189 -12.44 -36.57 0.56
C GLY A 189 -11.75 -35.25 0.91
N VAL A 190 -12.04 -34.67 2.08
CA VAL A 190 -11.36 -33.44 2.54
C VAL A 190 -9.90 -33.70 2.84
N PHE A 191 -9.54 -34.85 3.41
CA PHE A 191 -8.14 -35.19 3.64
C PHE A 191 -7.35 -35.28 2.32
N GLU A 192 -7.86 -36.00 1.32
CA GLU A 192 -7.20 -36.13 0.01
C GLU A 192 -7.11 -34.79 -0.73
N GLU A 193 -8.18 -33.99 -0.71
CA GLU A 193 -8.19 -32.65 -1.30
C GLU A 193 -7.13 -31.76 -0.67
N LEU A 194 -7.07 -31.70 0.66
CA LEU A 194 -6.16 -30.82 1.38
C LEU A 194 -4.71 -31.31 1.35
N GLN A 195 -4.48 -32.62 1.31
CA GLN A 195 -3.13 -33.20 1.16
C GLN A 195 -2.54 -32.87 -0.22
N THR A 196 -3.37 -32.85 -1.27
CA THR A 196 -2.94 -32.56 -2.64
C THR A 196 -3.10 -31.08 -3.03
N ALA A 197 -3.54 -30.22 -2.10
CA ALA A 197 -3.80 -28.82 -2.35
C ALA A 197 -2.54 -28.03 -2.77
N PRO A 198 -2.70 -26.86 -3.43
CA PRO A 198 -1.57 -25.99 -3.76
C PRO A 198 -0.81 -25.56 -2.50
N GLY A 199 0.52 -25.50 -2.61
CA GLY A 199 1.41 -25.17 -1.48
C GLY A 199 1.75 -26.35 -0.56
N GLN A 200 1.09 -27.50 -0.70
CA GLN A 200 1.39 -28.70 0.06
C GLN A 200 2.42 -29.59 -0.63
N VAL A 201 3.18 -30.32 0.19
CA VAL A 201 4.06 -31.40 -0.27
C VAL A 201 3.18 -32.62 -0.57
N VAL A 202 3.08 -32.93 -1.86
CA VAL A 202 2.25 -34.01 -2.38
C VAL A 202 3.03 -35.33 -2.29
N PRO A 203 2.43 -36.41 -1.75
CA PRO A 203 3.01 -37.74 -1.80
C PRO A 203 3.26 -38.18 -3.25
N ILE A 204 4.42 -38.78 -3.54
CA ILE A 204 4.83 -39.14 -4.90
C ILE A 204 3.84 -40.09 -5.58
N GLY A 205 3.26 -41.03 -4.85
CA GLY A 205 2.25 -41.96 -5.36
C GLY A 205 0.93 -41.30 -5.77
N MET A 206 0.66 -40.08 -5.30
CA MET A 206 -0.58 -39.34 -5.59
C MET A 206 -0.44 -38.37 -6.78
N LEU A 207 0.76 -38.24 -7.37
CA LEU A 207 1.04 -37.25 -8.42
C LEU A 207 0.20 -37.41 -9.69
N GLU A 208 -0.26 -38.63 -9.98
CA GLU A 208 -1.14 -38.91 -11.11
C GLU A 208 -2.50 -38.22 -10.97
N GLY A 209 -3.06 -38.20 -9.76
CA GLY A 209 -4.36 -37.59 -9.47
C GLY A 209 -4.36 -36.06 -9.42
N VAL A 210 -3.19 -35.42 -9.29
CA VAL A 210 -3.13 -33.96 -9.14
C VAL A 210 -3.25 -33.25 -10.48
N ASN A 211 -4.36 -32.57 -10.75
CA ASN A 211 -4.57 -31.83 -12.00
C ASN A 211 -3.91 -30.43 -12.02
N ARG A 212 -2.58 -30.37 -11.92
CA ARG A 212 -1.80 -29.14 -12.09
C ARG A 212 -0.43 -29.41 -12.71
N LYS A 213 0.16 -28.34 -13.28
CA LYS A 213 1.46 -28.41 -13.97
C LYS A 213 2.64 -28.45 -13.01
N GLU A 214 2.50 -27.93 -11.80
CA GLU A 214 3.60 -27.79 -10.84
C GLU A 214 3.22 -28.37 -9.49
N VAL A 215 4.11 -29.16 -8.91
CA VAL A 215 3.90 -29.86 -7.64
C VAL A 215 5.06 -29.63 -6.70
N SER A 216 4.80 -29.69 -5.40
CA SER A 216 5.86 -29.82 -4.40
C SER A 216 5.92 -31.27 -3.95
N ILE A 217 7.10 -31.85 -3.86
CA ILE A 217 7.31 -33.23 -3.42
C ILE A 217 8.46 -33.29 -2.43
N GLU A 218 8.48 -34.35 -1.64
CA GLU A 218 9.58 -34.68 -0.75
C GLU A 218 9.87 -36.16 -0.88
N GLY A 219 11.15 -36.51 -0.93
CA GLY A 219 11.57 -37.90 -1.06
C GLY A 219 13.08 -38.03 -1.06
N THR A 220 13.55 -39.27 -1.12
CA THR A 220 14.96 -39.61 -1.23
C THR A 220 15.30 -39.92 -2.68
N VAL A 221 16.37 -39.32 -3.21
CA VAL A 221 16.89 -39.67 -4.53
C VAL A 221 17.65 -40.98 -4.41
N THR A 222 17.07 -42.08 -4.88
CA THR A 222 17.64 -43.42 -4.64
C THR A 222 18.59 -43.88 -5.73
N GLN A 223 18.51 -43.29 -6.93
CA GLN A 223 19.35 -43.65 -8.07
C GLN A 223 19.60 -42.42 -8.95
N LEU A 224 20.84 -42.21 -9.36
CA LEU A 224 21.21 -41.26 -10.41
C LEU A 224 21.79 -42.02 -11.62
N TRP A 225 21.42 -41.59 -12.82
CA TRP A 225 21.93 -42.18 -14.07
C TRP A 225 22.77 -41.18 -14.85
N GLU A 226 23.66 -41.70 -15.69
CA GLU A 226 24.40 -40.90 -16.66
C GLU A 226 23.42 -40.21 -17.62
N PRO A 227 23.47 -38.87 -17.76
CA PRO A 227 22.59 -38.15 -18.67
C PRO A 227 22.77 -38.58 -20.13
N SER A 228 21.67 -38.84 -20.83
CA SER A 228 21.71 -39.21 -22.25
C SER A 228 21.93 -38.04 -23.21
N SER A 229 21.94 -36.81 -22.70
CA SER A 229 22.09 -35.57 -23.47
C SER A 229 22.77 -34.50 -22.63
N SER A 230 23.60 -33.67 -23.26
CA SER A 230 24.28 -32.54 -22.60
C SER A 230 23.33 -31.46 -22.08
N ALA A 231 22.05 -31.47 -22.49
CA ALA A 231 21.04 -30.57 -21.95
C ALA A 231 20.55 -30.98 -20.54
N ILE A 232 20.75 -32.24 -20.16
CA ILE A 232 20.31 -32.80 -18.87
C ILE A 232 21.48 -32.71 -17.90
N SER A 233 21.27 -32.02 -16.78
CA SER A 233 22.28 -31.91 -15.71
C SER A 233 22.29 -33.16 -14.84
N GLN A 234 21.11 -33.61 -14.42
CA GLN A 234 20.94 -34.81 -13.59
C GLN A 234 19.64 -35.52 -13.96
N VAL A 235 19.63 -36.84 -13.93
CA VAL A 235 18.42 -37.63 -14.12
C VAL A 235 18.47 -38.82 -13.17
N GLY A 236 17.35 -39.11 -12.52
CA GLY A 236 17.33 -40.10 -11.45
C GLY A 236 15.94 -40.53 -11.04
N LEU A 237 15.89 -41.30 -9.97
CA LEU A 237 14.68 -41.79 -9.33
C LEU A 237 14.57 -41.17 -7.94
N ILE A 238 13.40 -40.60 -7.64
CA ILE A 238 13.06 -40.10 -6.31
C ILE A 238 11.89 -40.91 -5.77
N GLU A 239 11.99 -41.31 -4.50
CA GLU A 239 11.05 -42.21 -3.84
C GLU A 239 10.64 -41.68 -2.46
N ASP A 240 9.40 -41.94 -2.08
CA ASP A 240 8.86 -41.75 -0.73
C ASP A 240 8.06 -43.00 -0.32
N GLU A 241 7.42 -42.99 0.85
CA GLU A 241 6.61 -44.12 1.32
C GLU A 241 5.39 -44.42 0.43
N SER A 242 4.94 -43.45 -0.37
CA SER A 242 3.75 -43.55 -1.22
C SER A 242 4.07 -44.02 -2.64
N GLY A 243 5.30 -43.82 -3.13
CA GLY A 243 5.68 -44.24 -4.47
C GLY A 243 7.02 -43.70 -4.95
N ARG A 244 7.24 -43.82 -6.25
CA ARG A 244 8.48 -43.42 -6.92
C ARG A 244 8.23 -42.79 -8.27
N THR A 245 9.03 -41.80 -8.62
CA THR A 245 8.92 -41.10 -9.90
C THR A 245 10.29 -40.72 -10.44
N LYS A 246 10.36 -40.54 -11.76
CA LYS A 246 11.58 -40.06 -12.43
C LYS A 246 11.76 -38.57 -12.16
N LEU A 247 12.94 -38.18 -11.70
CA LEU A 247 13.40 -36.81 -11.54
C LEU A 247 14.32 -36.44 -12.70
N THR A 248 14.16 -35.24 -13.25
CA THR A 248 15.07 -34.69 -14.28
C THR A 248 15.42 -33.24 -13.94
N SER A 249 16.71 -32.91 -13.90
CA SER A 249 17.22 -31.55 -13.78
C SER A 249 17.88 -31.13 -15.08
N TRP A 250 17.52 -29.96 -15.60
CA TRP A 250 18.09 -29.42 -16.84
C TRP A 250 19.26 -28.50 -16.53
N VAL A 251 20.27 -28.49 -17.40
CA VAL A 251 21.43 -27.57 -17.26
C VAL A 251 20.98 -26.11 -17.23
N ALA A 252 19.99 -25.75 -18.07
CA ALA A 252 19.44 -24.40 -18.12
C ALA A 252 18.68 -23.97 -16.85
N SER A 253 18.35 -24.92 -15.96
CA SER A 253 17.63 -24.64 -14.71
C SER A 253 18.55 -24.23 -13.56
N ASP A 254 19.88 -24.42 -13.70
CA ASP A 254 20.92 -24.07 -12.72
C ASP A 254 20.56 -24.48 -11.28
N GLN A 255 20.15 -25.74 -11.12
CA GLN A 255 19.65 -26.26 -9.85
C GLN A 255 20.80 -26.78 -8.98
N PRO A 256 20.67 -26.73 -7.64
CA PRO A 256 21.65 -27.33 -6.75
C PRO A 256 21.88 -28.82 -7.05
N TRP A 257 23.13 -29.26 -6.92
CA TRP A 257 23.49 -30.65 -7.14
C TRP A 257 22.92 -31.56 -6.06
N ILE A 258 22.22 -32.62 -6.47
CA ILE A 258 21.63 -33.62 -5.56
C ILE A 258 22.51 -34.86 -5.57
N GLU A 259 22.77 -35.44 -4.39
CA GLU A 259 23.52 -36.68 -4.24
C GLU A 259 22.59 -37.90 -4.19
N GLU A 260 23.09 -39.06 -4.61
CA GLU A 260 22.36 -40.31 -4.45
C GLU A 260 22.29 -40.70 -2.96
N GLY A 261 21.12 -41.15 -2.51
CA GLY A 261 20.79 -41.40 -1.11
C GLY A 261 20.27 -40.18 -0.35
N GLU A 262 20.26 -39.00 -0.96
CA GLU A 262 19.92 -37.75 -0.28
C GLU A 262 18.42 -37.48 -0.23
N ARG A 263 17.93 -37.06 0.94
CA ARG A 263 16.55 -36.57 1.10
C ARG A 263 16.43 -35.11 0.66
N VAL A 264 15.48 -34.84 -0.23
CA VAL A 264 15.22 -33.50 -0.78
C VAL A 264 13.74 -33.14 -0.69
N ARG A 265 13.47 -31.84 -0.47
CA ARG A 265 12.14 -31.24 -0.64
C ARG A 265 12.19 -30.29 -1.82
N ILE A 266 11.40 -30.58 -2.85
CA ILE A 266 11.38 -29.83 -4.10
C ILE A 266 10.04 -29.09 -4.18
N HIS A 267 10.09 -27.77 -4.29
CA HIS A 267 8.93 -26.92 -4.55
C HIS A 267 8.86 -26.50 -6.01
N GLY A 268 7.65 -26.51 -6.58
CA GLY A 268 7.43 -26.04 -7.96
C GLY A 268 8.09 -26.92 -9.02
N ALA A 269 8.16 -28.24 -8.80
CA ALA A 269 8.62 -29.18 -9.82
C ALA A 269 7.58 -29.29 -10.94
N ALA A 270 8.03 -29.19 -12.19
CA ALA A 270 7.17 -29.34 -13.35
C ALA A 270 6.77 -30.80 -13.53
N LYS A 271 5.46 -31.06 -13.52
CA LYS A 271 4.87 -32.38 -13.74
C LYS A 271 4.80 -32.67 -15.24
N ASN A 272 5.30 -33.83 -15.64
CA ASN A 272 5.24 -34.30 -17.01
C ASN A 272 4.75 -35.75 -17.09
N TRP A 273 4.18 -36.15 -18.22
CA TRP A 273 3.68 -37.50 -18.47
C TRP A 273 4.57 -38.21 -19.48
N TYR A 274 5.07 -39.39 -19.12
CA TYR A 274 5.85 -40.22 -20.02
C TYR A 274 5.42 -41.68 -19.88
N ASN A 275 4.98 -42.27 -21.00
CA ASN A 275 4.53 -43.66 -21.08
C ASN A 275 3.53 -44.07 -19.97
N GLY A 276 2.53 -43.21 -19.73
CA GLY A 276 1.49 -43.44 -18.72
C GLY A 276 1.92 -43.25 -17.27
N ARG A 277 3.15 -42.80 -17.02
CA ARG A 277 3.64 -42.49 -15.66
C ARG A 277 3.97 -41.01 -15.53
N VAL A 278 3.74 -40.46 -14.35
CA VAL A 278 4.19 -39.12 -14.03
C VAL A 278 5.70 -39.12 -13.79
N SER A 279 6.35 -38.07 -14.30
CA SER A 279 7.72 -37.68 -14.03
C SER A 279 7.74 -36.22 -13.58
N VAL A 280 8.77 -35.84 -12.84
CA VAL A 280 8.98 -34.48 -12.36
C VAL A 280 10.27 -33.91 -12.92
N ALA A 281 10.23 -32.63 -13.30
CA ALA A 281 11.37 -31.90 -13.82
C ALA A 281 11.63 -30.65 -12.99
N LEU A 282 12.89 -30.42 -12.65
CA LEU A 282 13.35 -29.20 -12.01
C LEU A 282 13.55 -28.11 -13.06
N THR A 283 12.91 -26.98 -12.84
CA THR A 283 12.97 -25.78 -13.68
C THR A 283 13.70 -24.66 -12.93
N GLY A 284 14.07 -23.57 -13.60
CA GLY A 284 14.66 -22.40 -12.92
C GLY A 284 13.74 -21.74 -11.87
N TRP A 285 12.44 -22.07 -11.88
CA TRP A 285 11.47 -21.62 -10.86
C TRP A 285 11.31 -22.60 -9.71
N SER A 286 11.88 -23.81 -9.84
CA SER A 286 11.84 -24.82 -8.80
C SER A 286 12.83 -24.47 -7.70
N THR A 287 12.47 -24.78 -6.46
CA THR A 287 13.34 -24.60 -5.29
C THR A 287 13.63 -25.97 -4.68
N VAL A 288 14.91 -26.32 -4.58
CA VAL A 288 15.36 -27.56 -3.91
C VAL A 288 15.86 -27.20 -2.51
N MET A 289 15.32 -27.88 -1.51
CA MET A 289 15.77 -27.80 -0.13
C MET A 289 16.31 -29.15 0.31
N PHE A 290 17.38 -29.10 1.10
CA PHE A 290 18.07 -30.28 1.62
C PHE A 290 17.91 -30.31 3.15
N PRO A 291 16.92 -31.04 3.69
CA PRO A 291 16.68 -31.07 5.14
C PRO A 291 17.90 -31.54 5.95
N GLU A 292 18.74 -32.40 5.36
CA GLU A 292 19.88 -33.03 6.03
C GLU A 292 21.18 -32.22 5.90
N ARG A 293 21.33 -31.39 4.85
CA ARG A 293 22.55 -30.60 4.64
C ARG A 293 22.66 -29.36 5.54
N GLY A 294 21.65 -29.06 6.35
CA GLY A 294 21.63 -27.88 7.20
C GLY A 294 21.71 -26.56 6.41
N ARG A 295 21.67 -25.43 7.11
CA ARG A 295 21.91 -24.10 6.51
C ARG A 295 23.41 -23.90 6.38
N TRP A 296 23.90 -23.59 5.18
CA TRP A 296 25.33 -23.39 4.89
C TRP A 296 25.84 -22.01 5.35
N TRP A 297 25.20 -21.41 6.35
CA TRP A 297 25.61 -20.14 6.94
C TRP A 297 25.66 -20.29 8.48
N GLU A 298 26.80 -20.77 8.96
CA GLU A 298 27.43 -20.32 10.21
C GLU A 298 28.72 -19.58 9.86
#